data_AF-A0AAD6U444-F1
#
_entry.id   AF-A0AAD6U444-F1
#
_cell.length_a   1.000
_cell.length_b   1.000
_cell.length_c   1.000
_cell.angle_alpha   90.00
_cell.angle_beta   90.00
_cell.angle_gamma   90.00
#
_symmetry.space_group_name_H-M   'P 1'
#
loop_
_entity.id
_entity.type
_entity.pdbx_description
1 polymer ?
#
loop_
_entity_poly.entity_id
_entity_poly.type
_entity_poly.pdbx_seq_one_letter_code
_entity_poly.pdbx_strand_id
1 'polypeptide(L)'
;MSPNPSAKEQLSAHFDKSATAVRLYADQFEESYGRPALKTASSLFDEYPISSTFIAIFSALAFFPVLTFLAISIFTVVSFSFLALCCALIASSAVLLLFFSILVLILVATFFTSGFLTVLAISTYLAYRFVTLVRSNGRDGVANWAFETKDRFIKSKRREASDNDSPAMGADTKQQGF
;
A
#
# COMPACT_ATOMS: atom_id res chain seq x y z
N MET A 1 9.36 -29.66 -2.32
CA MET A 1 9.23 -28.55 -3.29
C MET A 1 10.64 -28.17 -3.72
N SER A 2 11.10 -28.74 -4.83
CA SER A 2 12.48 -28.57 -5.29
C SER A 2 12.64 -27.20 -5.96
N PRO A 3 13.67 -26.41 -5.61
CA PRO A 3 13.89 -25.10 -6.22
C PRO A 3 14.13 -25.26 -7.73
N ASN A 4 13.39 -24.51 -8.53
CA ASN A 4 13.38 -24.59 -9.98
C ASN A 4 14.76 -24.12 -10.52
N PRO A 5 15.58 -25.01 -11.11
CA PRO A 5 16.96 -24.69 -11.52
C PRO A 5 17.04 -23.59 -12.59
N SER A 6 15.96 -23.40 -13.34
CA SER A 6 15.83 -22.39 -14.40
C SER A 6 16.01 -20.94 -13.92
N ALA A 7 15.63 -20.62 -12.67
CA ALA A 7 15.77 -19.26 -12.15
C ALA A 7 17.24 -18.87 -11.91
N LYS A 8 18.08 -19.84 -11.52
CA LYS A 8 19.52 -19.60 -11.31
C LYS A 8 20.25 -19.42 -12.64
N GLU A 9 19.92 -20.24 -13.63
CA GLU A 9 20.51 -20.15 -14.98
C GLU A 9 20.15 -18.83 -15.69
N GLN A 10 18.92 -18.35 -15.53
CA GLN A 10 18.52 -17.04 -16.07
C GLN A 10 19.29 -15.90 -15.39
N LEU A 11 19.46 -15.96 -14.06
CA LEU A 11 20.18 -14.94 -13.31
C LEU A 11 21.67 -14.89 -13.72
N SER A 12 22.32 -16.05 -13.87
CA SER A 12 23.71 -16.10 -14.34
C SER A 12 23.86 -15.57 -15.76
N ALA A 13 22.93 -15.92 -16.66
CA ALA A 13 22.95 -15.40 -18.03
C ALA A 13 22.80 -13.86 -18.08
N HIS A 14 22.00 -13.27 -17.18
CA HIS A 14 21.90 -11.80 -17.05
C HIS A 14 23.20 -11.15 -16.54
N PHE A 15 23.88 -11.78 -15.58
CA PHE A 15 25.18 -11.32 -15.10
C PHE A 15 26.25 -11.40 -16.19
N ASP A 16 26.31 -12.50 -16.93
CA ASP A 16 27.29 -12.66 -18.02
C ASP A 16 27.05 -11.65 -19.14
N LYS A 17 25.79 -11.39 -19.50
CA LYS A 17 25.44 -10.37 -20.48
C LYS A 17 25.83 -8.97 -20.01
N SER A 18 25.57 -8.65 -18.73
CA SER A 18 25.92 -7.35 -18.16
C SER A 18 27.43 -7.17 -18.05
N ALA A 19 28.16 -8.20 -17.64
CA ALA A 19 29.62 -8.19 -17.57
C ALA A 19 30.25 -8.03 -18.96
N THR A 20 29.71 -8.71 -19.98
CA THR A 20 30.16 -8.57 -21.37
C THR A 20 29.92 -7.16 -21.91
N ALA A 21 28.76 -6.56 -21.60
CA ALA A 21 28.47 -5.19 -21.97
C ALA A 21 29.45 -4.20 -21.31
N VAL A 22 29.68 -4.31 -20.01
CA VAL A 22 30.63 -3.45 -19.28
C VAL A 22 32.05 -3.59 -19.84
N ARG A 23 32.48 -4.81 -20.19
CA ARG A 23 33.79 -5.03 -20.83
C ARG A 23 33.90 -4.36 -22.19
N LEU A 24 32.90 -4.52 -23.06
CA LEU A 24 32.87 -3.84 -24.36
C LEU A 24 32.95 -2.32 -24.23
N TYR A 25 32.22 -1.73 -23.28
CA TYR A 25 32.30 -0.30 -23.02
C TYR A 25 33.67 0.12 -22.46
N ALA A 26 34.25 -0.68 -21.56
CA ALA A 26 35.57 -0.42 -21.01
C ALA A 26 36.65 -0.48 -22.11
N ASP A 27 36.62 -1.51 -22.95
CA ASP A 27 37.56 -1.68 -24.06
C ASP A 27 37.42 -0.52 -25.07
N GLN A 28 36.19 -0.16 -25.43
CA GLN A 28 35.93 0.96 -26.33
C GLN A 28 36.42 2.29 -25.73
N PHE A 29 36.24 2.49 -24.42
CA PHE A 29 36.69 3.70 -23.73
C PHE A 29 38.22 3.77 -23.66
N GLU A 30 38.88 2.65 -23.34
CA GLU A 30 40.33 2.57 -23.33
C GLU A 30 40.92 2.88 -24.71
N GLU A 31 40.33 2.31 -25.76
CA GLU A 31 40.79 2.51 -27.12
C GLU A 31 40.52 3.94 -27.62
N SER A 32 39.33 4.48 -27.35
CA SER A 32 38.90 5.79 -27.88
C SER A 32 39.46 6.98 -27.11
N TYR A 33 39.68 6.84 -25.79
CA TYR A 33 40.08 7.96 -24.93
C TYR A 33 41.38 7.69 -24.18
N GLY A 34 41.56 6.48 -23.63
CA GLY A 34 42.72 6.15 -22.79
C GLY A 34 44.04 6.19 -23.56
N ARG A 35 44.14 5.41 -24.65
CA ARG A 35 45.34 5.30 -25.48
C ARG A 35 45.79 6.62 -26.13
N PRO A 36 44.91 7.39 -26.79
CA PRO A 36 45.33 8.66 -27.39
C PRO A 36 45.75 9.69 -26.34
N ALA A 37 45.04 9.80 -25.21
CA ALA A 37 45.43 10.72 -24.14
C ALA A 37 46.81 10.40 -23.56
N LEU A 38 47.12 9.12 -23.34
CA LEU A 38 48.44 8.69 -22.87
C LEU A 38 49.55 9.01 -23.87
N LYS A 39 49.32 8.76 -25.17
CA LYS A 39 50.29 9.09 -26.22
C LYS A 39 50.55 10.59 -26.32
N THR A 40 49.49 11.40 -26.25
CA THR A 40 49.61 12.87 -26.26
C THR A 40 50.30 13.37 -25.00
N ALA A 41 50.01 12.78 -23.84
CA ALA A 41 50.70 13.13 -22.59
C ALA A 41 52.20 12.84 -22.70
N SER A 42 52.60 11.66 -23.19
CA SER A 42 54.02 11.32 -23.35
C SER A 42 54.74 12.27 -24.31
N SER A 43 54.13 12.63 -25.45
CA SER A 43 54.76 13.56 -26.39
C SER A 43 54.92 14.97 -25.81
N LEU A 44 53.97 15.43 -24.99
CA LEU A 44 54.05 16.75 -24.33
C LEU A 44 55.13 16.81 -23.24
N PHE A 45 55.43 15.69 -22.58
CA PHE A 45 56.54 15.62 -21.63
C PHE A 45 57.91 15.75 -22.29
N ASP A 46 58.07 15.21 -23.50
CA ASP A 46 59.31 15.30 -24.26
C ASP A 46 59.58 16.72 -24.77
N GLU A 47 58.53 17.44 -25.18
CA GLU A 47 58.65 18.78 -25.76
C GLU A 47 58.76 19.90 -24.69
N TYR A 48 58.02 19.79 -23.58
CA TYR A 48 57.96 20.82 -22.53
C TYR A 48 57.92 20.23 -21.10
N PRO A 49 59.05 19.71 -20.58
CA PRO A 49 59.07 18.92 -19.33
C PRO A 49 58.64 19.72 -18.08
N ILE A 50 58.98 21.01 -18.01
CA ILE A 50 58.65 21.87 -16.85
C ILE A 50 57.15 22.15 -16.79
N SER A 51 56.53 22.56 -17.90
CA SER A 51 55.10 22.86 -17.95
C SER A 51 54.26 21.59 -17.75
N SER A 52 54.67 20.48 -18.35
CA SER A 52 53.94 19.21 -18.24
C SER A 52 53.93 18.66 -16.81
N THR A 53 55.06 18.68 -16.09
CA THR A 53 55.12 18.28 -14.68
C THR A 53 54.28 19.19 -13.76
N PHE A 54 54.29 20.51 -14.00
CA PHE A 54 53.41 21.43 -13.28
C PHE A 54 51.93 21.10 -13.48
N ILE A 55 51.49 20.90 -14.72
CA ILE A 55 50.10 20.54 -15.04
C ILE A 55 49.72 19.20 -14.41
N ALA A 56 50.61 18.21 -14.45
CA ALA A 56 50.35 16.90 -13.85
C ALA A 56 50.15 16.99 -12.32
N ILE A 57 51.03 17.70 -11.62
CA ILE A 57 50.92 17.89 -10.16
C ILE A 57 49.68 18.75 -9.83
N PHE A 58 49.46 19.84 -10.57
CA PHE A 58 48.29 20.69 -10.40
C PHE A 58 46.99 19.90 -10.60
N SER A 59 46.92 19.08 -11.65
CA SER A 59 45.76 18.22 -11.93
C SER A 59 45.57 17.17 -10.85
N ALA A 60 46.64 16.53 -10.37
CA ALA A 60 46.56 15.56 -9.29
C ALA A 60 46.06 16.19 -7.98
N LEU A 61 46.56 17.37 -7.64
CA LEU A 61 46.14 18.13 -6.45
C LEU A 61 44.72 18.70 -6.59
N ALA A 62 44.31 19.12 -7.79
CA ALA A 62 42.97 19.64 -8.07
C ALA A 62 41.92 18.52 -8.21
N PHE A 63 42.34 17.29 -8.55
CA PHE A 63 41.42 16.15 -8.66
C PHE A 63 40.74 15.85 -7.32
N PHE A 64 41.48 15.89 -6.21
CA PHE A 64 40.93 15.62 -4.88
C PHE A 64 39.81 16.58 -4.44
N PRO A 65 39.99 17.92 -4.48
CA PRO A 65 38.92 18.86 -4.13
C PRO A 65 37.73 18.78 -5.11
N VAL A 66 37.97 18.54 -6.41
CA VAL A 66 36.87 18.36 -7.38
C VAL A 66 36.06 17.09 -7.08
N LEU A 67 36.75 15.98 -6.80
CA LEU A 67 36.10 14.71 -6.48
C LEU A 67 35.30 14.79 -5.18
N THR A 68 35.87 15.40 -4.13
CA THR A 68 35.17 15.59 -2.85
C THR A 68 33.98 16.53 -2.98
N PHE A 69 34.10 17.62 -3.74
CA PHE A 69 32.97 18.49 -4.06
C PHE A 69 31.84 17.74 -4.78
N LEU A 70 32.19 16.93 -5.79
CA LEU A 70 31.21 16.15 -6.55
C LEU A 70 30.53 15.09 -5.68
N ALA A 71 31.28 14.38 -4.84
CA ALA A 71 30.75 13.39 -3.91
C ALA A 71 29.80 14.03 -2.89
N ILE A 72 30.20 15.14 -2.27
CA ILE A 72 29.36 15.88 -1.31
C ILE A 72 28.10 16.41 -2.00
N SER A 73 28.23 16.99 -3.19
CA SER A 73 27.09 17.51 -3.96
C SER A 73 26.04 16.42 -4.25
N ILE A 74 26.47 15.27 -4.78
CA ILE A 74 25.58 14.13 -5.03
C ILE A 74 24.97 13.64 -3.73
N PHE A 75 25.77 13.47 -2.68
CA PHE A 75 25.31 13.02 -1.36
C PHE A 75 24.24 13.96 -0.78
N THR A 76 24.44 15.27 -0.91
CA THR A 76 23.47 16.28 -0.48
C THR A 76 22.16 16.16 -1.26
N VAL A 77 22.20 16.07 -2.59
CA VAL A 77 20.98 15.92 -3.42
C VAL A 77 20.21 14.65 -3.07
N VAL A 78 20.90 13.52 -2.92
CA VAL A 78 20.28 12.24 -2.54
C VAL A 78 19.68 12.32 -1.14
N SER A 79 20.40 12.90 -0.18
CA SER A 79 19.93 13.04 1.21
C SER A 79 18.68 13.92 1.29
N PHE A 80 18.66 15.06 0.59
CA PHE A 80 17.48 15.92 0.55
C PHE A 80 16.30 15.24 -0.13
N SER A 81 16.53 14.48 -1.22
CA SER A 81 15.48 13.74 -1.91
C SER A 81 14.87 12.67 -1.01
N PHE A 82 15.71 11.91 -0.29
CA PHE A 82 15.25 10.90 0.65
C PHE A 82 14.47 11.52 1.81
N LEU A 83 14.99 12.61 2.38
CA LEU A 83 14.31 13.35 3.45
C LEU A 83 12.94 13.87 3.00
N ALA A 84 12.87 14.47 1.80
CA ALA A 84 11.62 14.95 1.22
C ALA A 84 10.61 13.83 1.02
N LEU A 85 11.04 12.67 0.53
CA LEU A 85 10.19 11.47 0.40
C LEU A 85 9.70 10.97 1.76
N CYS A 86 10.58 10.88 2.76
CA CYS A 86 10.18 10.49 4.12
C CYS A 86 9.15 11.45 4.70
N CYS A 87 9.39 12.77 4.60
CA CYS A 87 8.44 13.78 5.06
C CYS A 87 7.10 13.70 4.31
N ALA A 88 7.12 13.50 2.99
CA ALA A 88 5.90 13.35 2.20
C ALA A 88 5.11 12.09 2.59
N LEU A 89 5.76 10.96 2.85
CA LEU A 89 5.12 9.73 3.29
C LEU A 89 4.51 9.87 4.70
N ILE A 90 5.24 10.48 5.64
CA ILE A 90 4.74 10.75 6.99
C ILE A 90 3.54 11.71 6.93
N ALA A 91 3.63 12.79 6.15
CA ALA A 91 2.53 13.74 6.00
C ALA A 91 1.29 13.08 5.35
N SER A 92 1.50 12.33 4.27
CA SER A 92 0.43 11.60 3.58
C SER A 92 -0.26 10.58 4.49
N SER A 93 0.52 9.76 5.20
CA SER A 93 -0.02 8.79 6.15
C SER A 93 -0.80 9.45 7.30
N ALA A 94 -0.30 10.57 7.85
CA ALA A 94 -1.01 11.31 8.88
C ALA A 94 -2.37 11.85 8.39
N VAL A 95 -2.42 12.40 7.17
CA VAL A 95 -3.66 12.88 6.55
C VAL A 95 -4.64 11.73 6.31
N LEU A 96 -4.17 10.58 5.83
CA LEU A 96 -5.00 9.38 5.65
C LEU A 96 -5.58 8.87 6.97
N LEU A 97 -4.77 8.81 8.03
CA LEU A 97 -5.23 8.41 9.37
C LEU A 97 -6.26 9.38 9.93
N LEU A 98 -6.08 10.69 9.70
CA LEU A 98 -7.05 11.71 10.09
C LEU A 98 -8.38 11.49 9.36
N PHE A 99 -8.38 11.33 8.04
CA PHE A 99 -9.61 11.08 7.28
C PHE A 99 -10.27 9.76 7.68
N PHE A 100 -9.49 8.71 7.91
CA PHE A 100 -10.00 7.44 8.39
C PHE A 100 -10.66 7.58 9.77
N SER A 101 -10.07 8.34 10.68
CA SER A 101 -10.64 8.63 11.99
C SER A 101 -11.97 9.39 11.89
N ILE A 102 -12.05 10.42 11.04
CA ILE A 102 -13.28 11.16 10.76
C ILE A 102 -14.35 10.22 10.17
N LEU A 103 -13.98 9.37 9.22
CA LEU A 103 -14.88 8.40 8.60
C LEU A 103 -15.45 7.45 9.66
N VAL A 104 -14.61 6.86 10.50
CA VAL A 104 -15.05 5.98 11.60
C VAL A 104 -16.00 6.72 12.54
N LEU A 105 -15.70 7.98 12.91
CA LEU A 105 -16.57 8.79 13.75
C LEU A 105 -17.95 9.00 13.11
N ILE A 106 -18.00 9.32 11.82
CA ILE A 106 -19.26 9.49 11.07
C ILE A 106 -20.04 8.18 11.00
N LEU A 107 -19.39 7.04 10.76
CA LEU A 107 -20.06 5.74 10.75
C LEU A 107 -20.66 5.42 12.11
N VAL A 108 -19.91 5.65 13.19
CA VAL A 108 -20.39 5.43 14.56
C VAL A 108 -21.58 6.34 14.87
N ALA A 109 -21.48 7.63 14.56
CA ALA A 109 -22.57 8.58 14.75
C ALA A 109 -23.82 8.16 13.96
N THR A 110 -23.65 7.81 12.68
CA THR A 110 -24.75 7.35 11.80
C THR A 110 -25.37 6.06 12.31
N PHE A 111 -24.56 5.12 12.82
CA PHE A 111 -25.04 3.88 13.41
C PHE A 111 -25.93 4.16 14.64
N PHE A 112 -25.49 5.03 15.55
CA PHE A 112 -26.29 5.42 16.72
C PHE A 112 -27.54 6.19 16.32
N THR A 113 -27.45 7.13 15.38
CA THR A 113 -28.60 7.87 14.86
C THR A 113 -29.62 6.91 14.25
N SER A 114 -29.19 5.97 13.41
CA SER A 114 -30.06 4.94 12.83
C SER A 114 -30.72 4.06 13.90
N GLY A 115 -29.93 3.58 14.88
CA GLY A 115 -30.45 2.82 16.02
C GLY A 115 -31.49 3.61 16.83
N PHE A 116 -31.24 4.88 17.09
CA PHE A 116 -32.17 5.75 17.80
C PHE A 116 -33.46 5.98 17.01
N LEU A 117 -33.34 6.30 15.71
CA LEU A 117 -34.50 6.48 14.82
C LEU A 117 -35.34 5.21 14.72
N THR A 118 -34.73 4.03 14.63
CA THR A 118 -35.46 2.75 14.57
C THR A 118 -36.22 2.48 15.87
N VAL A 119 -35.60 2.69 17.03
CA VAL A 119 -36.28 2.56 18.34
C VAL A 119 -37.43 3.55 18.47
N LEU A 120 -37.23 4.81 18.06
CA LEU A 120 -38.28 5.82 18.07
C LEU A 120 -39.44 5.47 17.12
N ALA A 121 -39.14 4.99 15.92
CA ALA A 121 -40.15 4.59 14.95
C ALA A 121 -40.97 3.40 15.48
N ILE A 122 -40.31 2.39 16.06
CA ILE A 122 -40.98 1.24 16.70
C ILE A 122 -41.84 1.72 17.88
N SER A 123 -41.31 2.58 18.74
CA SER A 123 -42.04 3.13 19.89
C SER A 123 -43.28 3.91 19.45
N THR A 124 -43.12 4.79 18.46
CA THR A 124 -44.23 5.60 17.89
C THR A 124 -45.28 4.70 17.26
N TYR A 125 -44.87 3.68 16.51
CA TYR A 125 -45.78 2.69 15.93
C TYR A 125 -46.56 1.92 17.00
N LEU A 126 -45.88 1.44 18.04
CA LEU A 126 -46.51 0.74 19.16
C LEU A 126 -47.49 1.64 19.92
N ALA A 127 -47.11 2.90 20.16
CA ALA A 127 -47.97 3.89 20.82
C ALA A 127 -49.21 4.22 19.98
N TYR A 128 -49.03 4.50 18.68
CA TYR A 128 -50.13 4.72 17.75
C TYR A 128 -51.10 3.54 17.74
N ARG A 129 -50.56 2.32 17.61
CA ARG A 129 -51.35 1.09 17.62
C ARG A 129 -52.08 0.89 18.94
N PHE A 130 -51.43 1.11 20.07
CA PHE A 130 -52.04 1.04 21.39
C PHE A 130 -53.23 2.00 21.50
N VAL A 131 -53.06 3.26 21.09
CA VAL A 131 -54.14 4.27 21.10
C VAL A 131 -55.32 3.81 20.23
N THR A 132 -55.07 3.26 19.04
CA THR A 132 -56.15 2.74 18.18
C THR A 132 -56.90 1.55 18.78
N LEU A 133 -56.21 0.63 19.45
CA LEU A 133 -56.83 -0.54 20.10
C LEU A 133 -57.65 -0.14 21.33
N VAL A 134 -57.13 0.77 22.17
CA VAL A 134 -57.85 1.25 23.35
C VAL A 134 -59.09 2.04 22.96
N ARG A 135 -59.02 2.84 21.89
CA ARG A 135 -60.18 3.61 21.40
C ARG A 135 -61.27 2.72 20.81
N SER A 136 -60.93 1.58 20.22
CA SER A 136 -61.90 0.66 19.60
C SER A 136 -62.51 -0.35 20.59
N ASN A 137 -61.74 -0.85 21.56
CA ASN A 137 -62.14 -1.97 22.43
C ASN A 137 -62.21 -1.61 23.94
N GLY A 138 -61.97 -0.35 24.32
CA GLY A 138 -61.99 0.07 25.72
C GLY A 138 -60.90 -0.60 26.58
N ARG A 139 -61.26 -1.06 27.79
CA ARG A 139 -60.31 -1.68 28.75
C ARG A 139 -59.74 -3.01 28.25
N ASP A 140 -60.50 -3.78 27.48
CA ASP A 140 -60.04 -5.07 26.94
C ASP A 140 -58.98 -4.91 25.84
N GLY A 141 -58.92 -3.72 25.21
CA GLY A 141 -57.90 -3.38 24.22
C GLY A 141 -56.46 -3.45 24.76
N VAL A 142 -56.27 -3.18 26.07
CA VAL A 142 -54.94 -3.25 26.71
C VAL A 142 -54.46 -4.69 26.82
N ALA A 143 -55.33 -5.60 27.25
CA ALA A 143 -55.01 -7.02 27.38
C ALA A 143 -54.72 -7.65 26.01
N ASN A 144 -55.56 -7.34 25.01
CA ASN A 144 -55.38 -7.83 23.64
C ASN A 144 -54.07 -7.30 23.01
N TRP A 145 -53.72 -6.03 23.22
CA TRP A 145 -52.45 -5.47 22.74
C TRP A 145 -51.22 -6.18 23.36
N ALA A 146 -51.26 -6.45 24.67
CA ALA A 146 -50.16 -7.11 25.37
C ALA A 146 -49.97 -8.55 24.89
N PHE A 147 -51.06 -9.30 24.71
CA PHE A 147 -51.03 -10.65 24.15
C PHE A 147 -50.50 -10.66 22.72
N GLU A 148 -50.96 -9.76 21.86
CA GLU A 148 -50.52 -9.72 20.46
C GLU A 148 -49.04 -9.33 20.34
N THR A 149 -48.57 -8.36 21.14
CA THR A 149 -47.16 -7.94 21.11
C THR A 149 -46.26 -9.08 21.57
N LYS A 150 -46.64 -9.79 22.65
CA LYS A 150 -45.89 -10.94 23.16
C LYS A 150 -45.85 -12.09 22.16
N ASP A 151 -46.96 -12.40 21.50
CA ASP A 151 -47.01 -13.49 20.51
C ASP A 151 -46.09 -13.22 19.30
N ARG A 152 -46.04 -11.97 18.81
CA ARG A 152 -45.15 -11.58 17.70
C ARG A 152 -43.67 -11.77 18.03
N PHE A 153 -43.24 -11.42 19.26
CA PHE A 153 -41.85 -11.62 19.70
C PHE A 153 -41.47 -13.08 19.90
N ILE A 154 -42.40 -13.92 20.39
CA ILE A 154 -42.14 -15.35 20.58
C ILE A 154 -42.08 -16.07 19.22
N LYS A 155 -42.98 -15.72 18.30
CA LYS A 155 -43.04 -16.33 16.97
C LYS A 155 -41.82 -16.00 16.11
N SER A 156 -41.23 -14.81 16.22
CA SER A 156 -39.98 -14.47 15.50
C SER A 156 -38.81 -15.34 15.98
N LYS A 157 -38.63 -15.48 17.30
CA LYS A 157 -37.55 -16.29 17.89
C LYS A 157 -37.63 -17.78 17.50
N ARG A 158 -38.85 -18.33 17.37
CA ARG A 158 -39.04 -19.73 16.96
C ARG A 158 -38.68 -19.98 15.48
N ARG A 159 -38.82 -18.96 14.63
CA ARG A 159 -38.55 -19.08 13.20
C ARG A 159 -37.05 -19.11 12.89
N GLU A 160 -36.25 -18.34 13.63
CA GLU A 160 -34.77 -18.39 13.54
C GLU A 160 -34.20 -19.75 13.98
N ALA A 161 -34.77 -20.36 15.04
CA ALA A 161 -34.30 -21.65 15.53
C ALA A 161 -34.59 -22.81 14.55
N SER A 162 -35.74 -22.78 13.87
CA SER A 162 -36.11 -23.84 12.92
C SER A 162 -35.33 -23.80 11.60
N ASP A 163 -34.79 -22.63 11.23
CA ASP A 163 -34.02 -22.45 9.99
C ASP A 163 -32.55 -22.87 10.17
N ASN A 164 -32.02 -22.77 11.39
CA ASN A 164 -30.66 -23.19 11.74
C ASN A 164 -30.53 -24.72 11.91
N ASP A 165 -31.65 -25.43 12.09
CA ASP A 165 -31.74 -26.89 12.21
C ASP A 165 -32.03 -27.59 10.87
N SER A 166 -32.06 -26.88 9.75
CA SER A 166 -32.00 -27.51 8.42
C SER A 166 -30.55 -27.90 8.12
N PRO A 167 -30.15 -29.18 8.31
CA PRO A 167 -28.80 -29.60 7.96
C PRO A 167 -28.60 -29.33 6.47
N ALA A 168 -27.41 -28.83 6.11
CA ALA A 168 -26.94 -28.65 4.74
C ALA A 168 -26.90 -30.00 4.00
N MET A 169 -28.06 -30.54 3.68
CA MET A 169 -28.26 -31.79 2.96
C MET A 169 -28.28 -31.45 1.47
N GLY A 170 -27.11 -31.09 0.94
CA GLY A 170 -27.06 -30.57 -0.43
C GLY A 170 -25.68 -30.18 -0.95
N ALA A 171 -24.64 -30.95 -0.63
CA ALA A 171 -23.35 -30.86 -1.32
C ALA A 171 -22.86 -32.26 -1.71
N ASP A 172 -23.75 -33.07 -2.29
CA ASP A 172 -23.39 -34.34 -2.94
C ASP A 172 -24.11 -34.41 -4.31
N THR A 173 -23.84 -33.42 -5.17
CA THR A 173 -24.28 -33.45 -6.57
C THR A 173 -23.12 -33.83 -7.47
N LYS A 174 -22.97 -35.15 -7.61
CA LYS A 174 -22.57 -35.86 -8.84
C LYS A 174 -21.50 -35.21 -9.72
N GLN A 175 -20.25 -35.64 -9.55
CA GLN A 175 -19.33 -35.86 -10.66
C GLN A 175 -19.30 -37.36 -11.00
N GLN A 176 -20.22 -37.80 -11.87
CA GLN A 176 -20.08 -39.05 -12.62
C GLN A 176 -20.74 -38.88 -14.00
N GLY A 177 -19.94 -39.15 -15.05
CA GLY A 177 -20.30 -39.20 -16.47
C GLY A 177 -19.65 -38.05 -17.24
N PHE A 178 -18.81 -38.26 -18.26
CA PHE A 178 -18.33 -39.45 -18.96
C PHE A 178 -16.95 -39.11 -19.55
#